data_AF-A0A2N5FX11-F1
#
_entry.id   AF-A0A2N5FX11-F1
#
_cell.length_a   1.000
_cell.length_b   1.000
_cell.length_c   1.000
_cell.angle_alpha   90.00
_cell.angle_beta   90.00
_cell.angle_gamma   90.00
#
_symmetry.space_group_name_H-M   'P 1'
#
loop_
_entity.id
_entity.type
_entity.pdbx_description
1 polymer ?
#
loop_
_entity_poly.entity_id
_entity_poly.type
_entity_poly.pdbx_seq_one_letter_code
_entity_poly.pdbx_strand_id
1 'polypeptide(L)'
;MPVHEQIDRKQTELKLASQELTIIENKLAETGEKTILSTMELQKQVPVKRMLDQLLLDLEKAEVISDTNIIELKLDGTEDDEEIDLVAEAATEEGGAEPEKSPADDQEASDESTSEVNSPAEEILPNGIRKISLTLSGEAATYFEMEKFIKSLESLKRIVKVEVLNFTGLPEIYSVDQDSENVEFEVSLAAYYYPNLEELQKELPPLDVPAVSNKQNPLSGFSSQEDVEIEEETQP
;
A
#
# COMPACT_ATOMS: atom_id res chain seq x y z
N MET A 1 -55.07 42.50 -23.92
CA MET A 1 -55.01 41.03 -23.75
C MET A 1 -54.13 40.74 -22.53
N PRO A 2 -54.68 40.74 -21.32
CA PRO A 2 -53.92 40.64 -20.05
C PRO A 2 -53.33 39.24 -19.76
N VAL A 3 -53.81 38.22 -20.47
CA VAL A 3 -53.43 36.82 -20.27
C VAL A 3 -52.04 36.53 -20.86
N HIS A 4 -51.64 37.23 -21.92
CA HIS A 4 -50.33 37.05 -22.56
C HIS A 4 -49.18 37.51 -21.63
N GLU A 5 -49.37 38.64 -20.96
CA GLU A 5 -48.38 39.21 -20.03
C GLU A 5 -48.12 38.31 -18.82
N GLN A 6 -49.15 37.58 -18.36
CA GLN A 6 -48.98 36.58 -17.29
C GLN A 6 -48.18 35.36 -17.75
N ILE A 7 -48.36 34.94 -19.01
CA ILE A 7 -47.59 33.83 -19.60
C ILE A 7 -46.12 34.24 -19.75
N ASP A 8 -45.85 35.43 -20.26
CA ASP A 8 -44.48 35.95 -20.41
C ASP A 8 -43.75 36.05 -19.06
N ARG A 9 -44.45 36.51 -18.02
CA ARG A 9 -43.89 36.58 -16.66
C ARG A 9 -43.57 35.18 -16.11
N LYS A 10 -44.48 34.21 -16.32
CA LYS A 10 -44.28 32.81 -15.88
C LYS A 10 -43.16 32.11 -16.66
N GLN A 11 -43.01 32.39 -17.95
CA GLN A 11 -41.89 31.88 -18.75
C GLN A 11 -40.55 32.46 -18.28
N THR A 12 -40.52 33.75 -17.93
CA THR A 12 -39.31 34.38 -17.39
C THR A 12 -38.93 33.79 -16.03
N GLU A 13 -39.92 33.55 -15.16
CA GLU A 13 -39.74 32.87 -13.87
C GLU A 13 -39.22 31.44 -14.03
N LEU A 14 -39.77 30.66 -14.98
CA LEU A 14 -39.27 29.32 -15.30
C LEU A 14 -37.85 29.34 -15.86
N LYS A 15 -37.51 30.30 -16.73
CA LYS A 15 -36.17 30.45 -17.30
C LYS A 15 -35.13 30.82 -16.25
N LEU A 16 -35.53 31.59 -15.24
CA LEU A 16 -34.68 31.93 -14.10
C LEU A 16 -34.47 30.70 -13.21
N ALA A 17 -35.56 30.01 -12.86
CA ALA A 17 -35.49 28.77 -12.08
C ALA A 17 -34.67 27.67 -12.79
N SER A 18 -34.78 27.53 -14.12
CA SER A 18 -33.99 26.54 -14.86
C SER A 18 -32.50 26.90 -14.89
N GLN A 19 -32.16 28.19 -15.05
CA GLN A 19 -30.77 28.63 -14.95
C GLN A 19 -30.20 28.41 -13.55
N GLU A 20 -30.97 28.69 -12.50
CA GLU A 20 -30.55 28.41 -11.12
C GLU A 20 -30.29 26.91 -10.91
N LEU A 21 -31.19 26.05 -11.42
CA LEU A 21 -30.98 24.60 -11.38
C LEU A 21 -29.72 24.18 -12.13
N THR A 22 -29.48 24.69 -13.34
CA THR A 22 -28.26 24.38 -14.09
C THR A 22 -26.99 24.82 -13.37
N ILE A 23 -27.01 25.98 -12.69
CA ILE A 23 -25.87 26.44 -11.89
C ILE A 23 -25.64 25.52 -10.68
N ILE A 24 -26.70 25.07 -10.01
CA ILE A 24 -26.61 24.14 -8.89
C ILE A 24 -26.09 22.78 -9.36
N GLU A 25 -26.60 22.25 -10.47
CA GLU A 25 -26.15 21.00 -11.10
C GLU A 25 -24.67 21.07 -11.47
N ASN A 26 -24.22 22.15 -12.11
CA ASN A 26 -22.80 22.34 -12.45
C ASN A 26 -21.93 22.44 -11.19
N LYS A 27 -22.37 23.17 -10.15
CA LYS A 27 -21.63 23.25 -8.87
C LYS A 27 -21.56 21.91 -8.15
N LEU A 28 -22.62 21.10 -8.24
CA LEU A 28 -22.66 19.75 -7.66
C LEU A 28 -21.69 18.82 -8.40
N ALA A 29 -21.65 18.89 -9.74
CA ALA A 29 -20.68 18.16 -10.56
C ALA A 29 -19.24 18.57 -10.25
N GLU A 30 -18.93 19.88 -10.21
CA GLU A 30 -17.58 20.38 -9.86
C GLU A 30 -17.14 20.00 -8.43
N THR A 31 -18.08 19.96 -7.48
CA THR A 31 -17.80 19.53 -6.11
C THR A 31 -17.53 18.04 -6.05
N GLY A 32 -18.32 17.24 -6.76
CA GLY A 32 -18.11 15.79 -6.90
C GLY A 32 -16.75 15.46 -7.50
N GLU A 33 -16.34 16.13 -8.58
CA GLU A 33 -15.01 15.94 -9.19
C GLU A 33 -13.88 16.27 -8.22
N LYS A 34 -13.97 17.38 -7.47
CA LYS A 34 -12.96 17.75 -6.45
C LYS A 34 -12.88 16.73 -5.32
N THR A 35 -14.02 16.20 -4.87
CA THR A 35 -14.03 15.14 -3.86
C THR A 35 -13.40 13.85 -4.39
N ILE A 36 -13.69 13.47 -5.65
CA ILE A 36 -13.10 12.28 -6.29
C ILE A 36 -11.58 12.42 -6.45
N LEU A 37 -11.10 13.61 -6.83
CA LEU A 37 -9.65 13.87 -6.91
C LEU A 37 -8.99 13.75 -5.53
N SER A 38 -9.64 14.28 -4.49
CA SER A 38 -9.15 14.20 -3.11
C SER A 38 -9.17 12.77 -2.55
N THR A 39 -10.23 11.99 -2.81
CA THR A 39 -10.31 10.58 -2.38
C THR A 39 -9.27 9.75 -3.13
N MET A 40 -9.09 9.96 -4.43
CA MET A 40 -8.08 9.28 -5.24
C MET A 40 -6.65 9.59 -4.74
N GLU A 41 -6.36 10.83 -4.30
CA GLU A 41 -5.07 11.17 -3.69
C GLU A 41 -4.84 10.44 -2.36
N LEU A 42 -5.86 10.35 -1.50
CA LEU A 42 -5.78 9.58 -0.25
C LEU A 42 -5.58 8.08 -0.52
N GLN A 43 -6.25 7.53 -1.52
CA GLN A 43 -6.12 6.11 -1.89
C GLN A 43 -4.73 5.76 -2.41
N LYS A 44 -3.95 6.73 -2.94
CA LYS A 44 -2.54 6.51 -3.27
C LYS A 44 -1.66 6.34 -2.02
N GLN A 45 -2.04 6.98 -0.91
CA GLN A 45 -1.32 6.88 0.36
C GLN A 45 -1.74 5.63 1.15
N VAL A 46 -3.05 5.42 1.31
CA VAL A 46 -3.64 4.27 2.00
C VAL A 46 -4.72 3.66 1.11
N PRO A 47 -4.36 2.63 0.32
CA PRO A 47 -5.31 1.95 -0.53
C PRO A 47 -6.43 1.24 0.26
N VAL A 48 -7.58 1.07 -0.38
CA VAL A 48 -8.70 0.29 0.18
C VAL A 48 -8.54 -1.23 -0.03
N LYS A 49 -7.66 -1.63 -0.95
CA LYS A 49 -7.27 -3.03 -1.19
C LYS A 49 -5.79 -3.18 -0.94
N ARG A 50 -5.34 -4.41 -0.72
CA ARG A 50 -3.90 -4.71 -0.52
C ARG A 50 -3.03 -4.17 -1.66
N MET A 51 -3.54 -4.21 -2.89
CA MET A 51 -2.86 -3.72 -4.11
C MET A 51 -1.40 -4.22 -4.18
N LEU A 52 -1.24 -5.54 -4.05
CA LEU A 52 0.08 -6.18 -4.01
C LEU A 52 0.85 -5.95 -5.32
N ASP A 53 0.18 -6.02 -6.47
CA ASP A 53 0.81 -5.80 -7.77
C ASP A 53 1.40 -4.38 -7.90
N GLN A 54 0.70 -3.37 -7.38
CA GLN A 54 1.21 -1.99 -7.36
C GLN A 54 2.38 -1.85 -6.39
N LEU A 55 2.30 -2.49 -5.21
CA LEU A 55 3.38 -2.49 -4.23
C LEU A 55 4.65 -3.14 -4.81
N LEU A 56 4.49 -4.28 -5.48
CA LEU A 56 5.58 -4.97 -6.16
C LEU A 56 6.16 -4.10 -7.28
N LEU A 57 5.33 -3.46 -8.10
CA LEU A 57 5.81 -2.57 -9.14
C LEU A 57 6.56 -1.35 -8.57
N ASP A 58 6.06 -0.77 -7.48
CA ASP A 58 6.71 0.36 -6.81
C ASP A 58 8.05 -0.04 -6.20
N LEU A 59 8.16 -1.28 -5.71
CA LEU A 59 9.39 -1.89 -5.23
C LEU A 59 10.38 -2.12 -6.38
N GLU A 60 9.96 -2.68 -7.51
CA GLU A 60 10.79 -2.83 -8.71
C GLU A 60 11.28 -1.46 -9.24
N LYS A 61 10.41 -0.45 -9.20
CA LYS A 61 10.80 0.93 -9.54
C LYS A 61 11.88 1.45 -8.58
N ALA A 62 11.75 1.19 -7.29
CA ALA A 62 12.75 1.58 -6.29
C ALA A 62 14.09 0.85 -6.50
N GLU A 63 14.05 -0.42 -6.89
CA GLU A 63 15.22 -1.22 -7.26
C GLU A 63 15.98 -0.58 -8.44
N VAL A 64 15.29 -0.25 -9.53
CA VAL A 64 15.89 0.38 -10.71
C VAL A 64 16.46 1.77 -10.42
N ILE A 65 15.88 2.52 -9.49
CA ILE A 65 16.36 3.86 -9.10
C ILE A 65 17.65 3.77 -8.27
N SER A 66 17.83 2.69 -7.50
CA SER A 66 18.89 2.55 -6.52
C SER A 66 20.02 1.61 -6.95
N ASP A 67 19.92 0.98 -8.12
CA ASP A 67 20.86 -0.01 -8.64
C ASP A 67 21.12 -1.16 -7.64
N THR A 68 20.07 -1.58 -6.92
CA THR A 68 20.08 -2.78 -6.07
C THR A 68 19.44 -3.95 -6.80
N ASN A 69 19.61 -5.17 -6.27
CA ASN A 69 18.95 -6.36 -6.82
C ASN A 69 18.16 -7.08 -5.72
N ILE A 70 16.88 -7.34 -5.95
CA ILE A 70 16.02 -8.05 -4.99
C ILE A 70 16.04 -9.53 -5.32
N ILE A 71 16.48 -10.36 -4.37
CA ILE A 71 16.66 -11.80 -4.56
C ILE A 71 15.39 -12.55 -4.13
N GLU A 72 14.85 -12.19 -2.98
CA GLU A 72 13.71 -12.88 -2.38
C GLU A 72 12.71 -11.89 -1.78
N LEU A 73 11.44 -12.21 -1.94
CA LEU A 73 10.32 -11.48 -1.34
C LEU A 73 9.38 -12.48 -0.68
N LYS A 74 9.18 -12.31 0.63
CA LYS A 74 8.31 -13.13 1.47
C LYS A 74 7.17 -12.27 2.00
N LEU A 75 5.95 -12.66 1.69
CA LEU A 75 4.75 -12.02 2.20
C LEU A 75 4.30 -12.74 3.47
N ASP A 76 4.33 -12.03 4.59
CA ASP A 76 3.95 -12.56 5.89
C ASP A 76 2.48 -12.17 6.16
N GLY A 77 1.57 -13.15 6.03
CA GLY A 77 0.14 -12.99 6.35
C GLY A 77 -0.83 -13.25 5.18
N THR A 78 -1.98 -13.83 5.53
CA THR A 78 -3.18 -13.92 4.69
C THR A 78 -4.19 -12.85 5.07
N GLU A 79 -5.17 -12.53 4.21
CA GLU A 79 -6.09 -11.39 4.41
C GLU A 79 -6.79 -11.37 5.78
N ASP A 80 -6.97 -12.52 6.41
CA ASP A 80 -7.59 -12.71 7.73
C ASP A 80 -6.61 -12.54 8.92
N ASP A 81 -5.31 -12.68 8.69
CA ASP A 81 -4.24 -12.59 9.71
C ASP A 81 -3.72 -11.14 9.88
N GLU A 82 -4.23 -10.23 9.05
CA GLU A 82 -3.86 -8.80 9.02
C GLU A 82 -4.82 -7.92 9.86
N GLU A 83 -5.80 -8.53 10.56
CA GLU A 83 -6.67 -7.84 11.53
C GLU A 83 -5.96 -7.62 12.86
N ILE A 84 -5.97 -6.37 13.32
CA ILE A 84 -5.35 -5.98 14.59
C ILE A 84 -6.48 -5.93 15.62
N ASP A 85 -6.47 -6.88 16.56
CA ASP A 85 -7.51 -7.02 17.57
C ASP A 85 -7.34 -5.92 18.64
N LEU A 86 -8.31 -4.99 18.73
CA LEU A 86 -8.23 -3.79 19.57
C LEU A 86 -8.63 -4.02 21.04
N VAL A 87 -8.36 -5.20 21.59
CA VAL A 87 -8.82 -5.56 22.93
C VAL A 87 -7.74 -6.19 23.79
N ALA A 88 -6.82 -5.36 24.25
CA ALA A 88 -6.22 -5.54 25.57
C ALA A 88 -6.19 -4.20 26.31
N GLU A 89 -6.78 -4.19 27.50
CA GLU A 89 -6.67 -3.16 28.53
C GLU A 89 -7.65 -1.98 28.52
N ALA A 90 -8.95 -2.32 28.61
CA ALA A 90 -9.94 -1.41 29.18
C ALA A 90 -11.05 -2.16 29.93
N ALA A 91 -10.70 -3.02 30.90
CA ALA A 91 -11.59 -3.43 31.99
C ALA A 91 -10.90 -4.40 32.96
N THR A 92 -10.33 -3.92 34.07
CA THR A 92 -10.48 -4.51 35.42
C THR A 92 -9.69 -3.68 36.45
N GLU A 93 -10.19 -2.49 36.78
CA GLU A 93 -9.98 -1.94 38.12
C GLU A 93 -11.34 -1.94 38.84
N GLU A 94 -11.56 -2.93 39.70
CA GLU A 94 -12.32 -2.83 40.95
C GLU A 94 -12.33 -4.19 41.66
N GLY A 95 -11.92 -4.21 42.93
CA GLY A 95 -12.20 -5.33 43.84
C GLY A 95 -11.03 -5.78 44.70
N GLY A 96 -10.75 -5.04 45.78
CA GLY A 96 -9.74 -5.41 46.76
C GLY A 96 -10.11 -6.55 47.72
N ALA A 97 -9.11 -6.92 48.51
CA ALA A 97 -9.10 -7.63 49.80
C ALA A 97 -8.28 -8.94 49.81
N GLU A 98 -7.00 -8.78 50.15
CA GLU A 98 -6.21 -9.71 50.98
C GLU A 98 -6.90 -9.95 52.36
N PRO A 99 -6.54 -10.96 53.20
CA PRO A 99 -5.16 -11.45 53.39
C PRO A 99 -4.93 -12.93 53.85
N GLU A 100 -3.63 -13.26 53.98
CA GLU A 100 -2.98 -14.15 54.97
C GLU A 100 -2.93 -15.69 54.77
N LYS A 101 -1.74 -16.24 54.45
CA LYS A 101 -0.70 -16.72 55.41
C LYS A 101 0.44 -17.53 54.76
N SER A 102 1.68 -17.03 54.90
CA SER A 102 2.97 -17.75 54.90
C SER A 102 3.21 -18.41 56.29
N PRO A 103 4.23 -19.26 56.60
CA PRO A 103 5.63 -19.15 56.16
C PRO A 103 6.48 -20.46 56.03
N ALA A 104 7.76 -20.24 55.70
CA ALA A 104 8.98 -21.08 55.83
C ALA A 104 9.63 -21.38 54.45
N ASP A 105 10.92 -21.15 54.19
CA ASP A 105 12.04 -20.55 54.92
C ASP A 105 13.21 -20.37 53.90
N ASP A 106 13.99 -19.30 54.08
CA ASP A 106 15.31 -18.87 53.56
C ASP A 106 16.06 -19.67 52.46
N GLN A 107 16.54 -19.09 51.34
CA GLN A 107 17.43 -17.93 51.07
C GLN A 107 18.90 -18.36 50.82
N GLU A 108 19.34 -18.26 49.56
CA GLU A 108 20.72 -17.91 49.19
C GLU A 108 20.73 -17.24 47.79
N ALA A 109 21.51 -16.17 47.69
CA ALA A 109 21.45 -15.12 46.68
C ALA A 109 22.52 -15.26 45.57
N SER A 110 22.22 -14.73 44.37
CA SER A 110 23.08 -14.05 43.37
C SER A 110 22.35 -14.10 42.01
N ASP A 111 21.50 -13.13 41.67
CA ASP A 111 21.75 -11.85 40.98
C ASP A 111 22.01 -11.96 39.46
N GLU A 112 21.27 -11.11 38.74
CA GLU A 112 21.35 -10.69 37.34
C GLU A 112 21.19 -11.72 36.20
N SER A 113 19.97 -11.77 35.64
CA SER A 113 19.75 -11.63 34.19
C SER A 113 18.30 -11.22 33.95
N THR A 114 18.11 -9.92 33.79
CA THR A 114 16.93 -9.27 33.24
C THR A 114 16.76 -9.77 31.81
N SER A 115 15.90 -10.78 31.61
CA SER A 115 15.42 -11.10 30.27
C SER A 115 14.46 -10.00 29.84
N GLU A 116 14.99 -8.97 29.21
CA GLU A 116 14.22 -8.05 28.39
C GLU A 116 13.59 -8.87 27.26
N VAL A 117 12.32 -9.23 27.47
CA VAL A 117 11.44 -9.70 26.41
C VAL A 117 11.26 -8.52 25.48
N ASN A 118 11.97 -8.58 24.35
CA ASN A 118 11.81 -7.70 23.21
C ASN A 118 10.45 -8.02 22.56
N SER A 119 9.36 -7.55 23.18
CA SER A 119 8.05 -7.47 22.55
C SER A 119 8.04 -6.22 21.69
N PRO A 120 7.80 -6.30 20.36
CA PRO A 120 7.60 -5.10 19.57
C PRO A 120 6.39 -4.37 20.16
N ALA A 121 6.57 -3.09 20.48
CA ALA A 121 5.53 -2.24 21.02
C ALA A 121 4.24 -2.41 20.21
N GLU A 122 3.15 -2.78 20.87
CA GLU A 122 1.83 -2.88 20.25
C GLU A 122 1.42 -1.48 19.78
N GLU A 123 1.61 -1.24 18.49
CA GLU A 123 1.25 0.03 17.86
C GLU A 123 -0.28 0.11 17.80
N ILE A 124 -0.83 1.06 18.56
CA ILE A 124 -2.24 1.43 18.53
C ILE A 124 -2.60 2.05 17.17
N LEU A 125 -2.84 1.21 16.18
CA LEU A 125 -3.37 1.62 14.88
C LEU A 125 -4.86 1.94 15.03
N PRO A 126 -5.36 3.00 14.38
CA PRO A 126 -6.77 3.32 14.43
C PRO A 126 -7.60 2.19 13.80
N ASN A 127 -8.75 1.94 14.40
CA ASN A 127 -9.70 0.90 14.03
C ASN A 127 -9.95 0.82 12.52
N GLY A 128 -9.73 -0.37 11.96
CA GLY A 128 -10.02 -0.71 10.57
C GLY A 128 -8.84 -0.57 9.60
N ILE A 129 -7.65 -0.15 10.04
CA ILE A 129 -6.43 -0.30 9.25
C ILE A 129 -5.88 -1.71 9.43
N ARG A 130 -5.53 -2.34 8.31
CA ARG A 130 -4.83 -3.63 8.26
C ARG A 130 -3.39 -3.43 7.83
N LYS A 131 -2.49 -4.28 8.34
CA LYS A 131 -1.04 -4.22 8.07
C LYS A 131 -0.62 -5.40 7.21
N ILE A 132 0.09 -5.13 6.13
CA ILE A 132 0.75 -6.12 5.27
C ILE A 132 2.22 -6.16 5.69
N SER A 133 2.68 -7.31 6.16
CA SER A 133 4.09 -7.52 6.53
C SER A 133 4.83 -8.17 5.35
N LEU A 134 5.98 -7.61 4.98
CA LEU A 134 6.77 -8.03 3.83
C LEU A 134 8.24 -8.11 4.23
N THR A 135 8.85 -9.27 4.04
CA THR A 135 10.29 -9.46 4.24
C THR A 135 10.98 -9.58 2.90
N LEU A 136 11.99 -8.72 2.66
CA LEU A 136 12.77 -8.69 1.43
C LEU A 136 14.22 -9.02 1.74
N SER A 137 14.82 -9.82 0.86
CA SER A 137 16.26 -10.06 0.83
C SER A 137 16.82 -9.55 -0.47
N GLY A 138 17.85 -8.72 -0.41
CA GLY A 138 18.48 -8.10 -1.57
C GLY A 138 20.00 -8.00 -1.44
N GLU A 139 20.63 -7.67 -2.54
CA GLU A 139 22.06 -7.39 -2.63
C GLU A 139 22.29 -6.02 -3.26
N ALA A 140 23.33 -5.32 -2.79
CA ALA A 140 23.74 -4.02 -3.31
C ALA A 140 25.25 -4.00 -3.55
N ALA A 141 25.71 -3.28 -4.56
CA ALA A 141 27.15 -3.18 -4.84
C ALA A 141 27.93 -2.47 -3.71
N THR A 142 27.33 -1.48 -3.05
CA THR A 142 27.92 -0.78 -1.92
C THR A 142 26.83 -0.30 -0.96
N TYR A 143 27.22 0.05 0.26
CA TYR A 143 26.33 0.58 1.31
C TYR A 143 25.50 1.79 0.84
N PHE A 144 26.03 2.64 -0.04
CA PHE A 144 25.32 3.84 -0.51
C PHE A 144 24.14 3.50 -1.42
N GLU A 145 24.23 2.43 -2.21
CA GLU A 145 23.16 1.92 -3.07
C GLU A 145 22.05 1.34 -2.19
N MET A 146 22.41 0.56 -1.16
CA MET A 146 21.46 0.11 -0.14
C MET A 146 20.77 1.28 0.56
N GLU A 147 21.52 2.33 0.97
CA GLU A 147 20.94 3.52 1.59
C GLU A 147 19.97 4.26 0.64
N LYS A 148 20.34 4.40 -0.63
CA LYS A 148 19.45 4.97 -1.66
C LYS A 148 18.19 4.14 -1.84
N PHE A 149 18.29 2.81 -1.80
CA PHE A 149 17.15 1.90 -1.88
C PHE A 149 16.18 2.14 -0.72
N ILE A 150 16.68 2.16 0.53
CA ILE A 150 15.83 2.44 1.70
C ILE A 150 15.17 3.82 1.59
N LYS A 151 15.91 4.86 1.19
CA LYS A 151 15.35 6.19 0.94
C LYS A 151 14.29 6.19 -0.16
N SER A 152 14.49 5.40 -1.22
CA SER A 152 13.53 5.26 -2.30
C SER A 152 12.23 4.61 -1.80
N LEU A 153 12.34 3.56 -0.98
CA LEU A 153 11.21 2.89 -0.34
C LEU A 153 10.42 3.82 0.59
N GLU A 154 11.10 4.64 1.37
CA GLU A 154 10.45 5.64 2.24
C GLU A 154 9.80 6.79 1.45
N SER A 155 10.31 7.10 0.25
CA SER A 155 9.78 8.16 -0.61
C SER A 155 8.57 7.75 -1.47
N LEU A 156 8.13 6.49 -1.36
CA LEU A 156 6.96 5.99 -2.06
C LEU A 156 5.72 6.80 -1.67
N LYS A 157 4.77 6.89 -2.61
CA LYS A 157 3.51 7.62 -2.38
C LYS A 157 2.63 6.94 -1.32
N ARG A 158 2.81 5.62 -1.15
CA ARG A 158 2.11 4.79 -0.18
C ARG A 158 2.78 4.90 1.18
N ILE A 159 2.00 4.85 2.25
CA ILE A 159 2.55 4.78 3.62
C ILE A 159 3.17 3.38 3.82
N VAL A 160 4.49 3.35 3.82
CA VAL A 160 5.31 2.16 4.08
C VAL A 160 6.25 2.49 5.24
N LYS A 161 6.43 1.53 6.15
CA LYS A 161 7.31 1.64 7.30
C LYS A 161 8.32 0.52 7.28
N VAL A 162 9.59 0.84 7.49
CA VAL A 162 10.64 -0.16 7.71
C VAL A 162 10.62 -0.53 9.19
N GLU A 163 10.38 -1.81 9.49
CA GLU A 163 10.35 -2.33 10.86
C GLU A 163 11.74 -2.81 11.29
N VAL A 164 12.39 -3.60 10.43
CA VAL A 164 13.70 -4.22 10.73
C VAL A 164 14.60 -4.11 9.49
N LEU A 165 15.88 -3.82 9.71
CA LEU A 165 16.93 -3.85 8.70
C LEU A 165 18.13 -4.61 9.25
N ASN A 166 18.46 -5.73 8.62
CA ASN A 166 19.68 -6.50 8.87
C ASN A 166 20.56 -6.41 7.63
N PHE A 167 21.87 -6.19 7.80
CA PHE A 167 22.80 -6.21 6.68
C PHE A 167 24.12 -6.83 7.11
N THR A 168 24.79 -7.48 6.17
CA THR A 168 26.11 -8.08 6.37
C THR A 168 27.15 -7.23 5.67
N GLY A 169 28.17 -6.79 6.42
CA GLY A 169 29.27 -6.00 5.88
C GLY A 169 30.20 -6.84 5.01
N LEU A 170 30.85 -6.18 4.04
CA LEU A 170 31.83 -6.84 3.14
C LEU A 170 33.05 -7.35 3.92
N PRO A 171 33.61 -8.52 3.54
CA PRO A 171 34.87 -8.98 4.07
C PRO A 171 36.02 -8.06 3.66
N GLU A 172 37.05 -7.95 4.51
CA GLU A 172 38.23 -7.16 4.19
C GLU A 172 39.02 -7.79 3.03
N ILE A 173 39.43 -6.96 2.06
CA ILE A 173 40.32 -7.39 0.98
C ILE A 173 41.76 -7.51 1.50
N TYR A 174 42.35 -8.69 1.34
CA TYR A 174 43.72 -9.03 1.74
C TYR A 174 44.64 -9.29 0.53
N SER A 175 44.12 -9.33 -0.70
CA SER A 175 44.88 -9.54 -1.94
C SER A 175 44.36 -8.68 -3.09
N VAL A 176 45.22 -8.37 -4.06
CA VAL A 176 44.89 -7.55 -5.26
C VAL A 176 43.99 -8.32 -6.24
N ASP A 177 44.01 -9.65 -6.20
CA ASP A 177 43.20 -10.52 -7.05
C ASP A 177 41.82 -10.88 -6.44
N GLN A 178 41.44 -10.30 -5.30
CA GLN A 178 40.12 -10.54 -4.71
C GLN A 178 39.07 -9.63 -5.34
N ASP A 179 38.02 -10.24 -5.89
CA ASP A 179 36.84 -9.54 -6.36
C ASP A 179 36.04 -8.95 -5.19
N SER A 180 35.43 -7.78 -5.41
CA SER A 180 34.54 -7.17 -4.43
C SER A 180 33.23 -7.95 -4.39
N GLU A 181 32.85 -8.44 -3.22
CA GLU A 181 31.53 -9.02 -2.99
C GLU A 181 30.47 -7.90 -2.84
N ASN A 182 29.20 -8.28 -3.01
CA ASN A 182 28.06 -7.38 -2.80
C ASN A 182 27.64 -7.39 -1.32
N VAL A 183 27.03 -6.29 -0.88
CA VAL A 183 26.42 -6.17 0.45
C VAL A 183 25.07 -6.85 0.42
N GLU A 184 24.92 -7.94 1.17
CA GLU A 184 23.64 -8.60 1.40
C GLU A 184 22.87 -7.91 2.53
N PHE A 185 21.56 -7.73 2.33
CA PHE A 185 20.68 -7.13 3.31
C PHE A 185 19.29 -7.77 3.31
N GLU A 186 18.64 -7.74 4.48
CA GLU A 186 17.28 -8.19 4.71
C GLU A 186 16.48 -7.05 5.36
N VAL A 187 15.33 -6.72 4.79
CA VAL A 187 14.45 -5.65 5.24
C VAL A 187 13.06 -6.19 5.49
N SER A 188 12.51 -5.94 6.67
CA SER A 188 11.10 -6.19 6.97
C SER A 188 10.32 -4.88 6.92
N LEU A 189 9.28 -4.83 6.10
CA LEU A 189 8.44 -3.66 5.86
C LEU A 189 7.00 -3.94 6.25
N ALA A 190 6.34 -2.90 6.72
CA ALA A 190 4.91 -2.84 6.94
C ALA A 190 4.26 -1.85 5.98
N ALA A 191 3.29 -2.31 5.19
CA ALA A 191 2.45 -1.46 4.36
C ALA A 191 1.00 -1.49 4.87
N TYR A 192 0.34 -0.33 4.92
CA TYR A 192 -1.00 -0.22 5.50
C TYR A 192 -2.09 -0.10 4.43
N TYR A 193 -3.29 -0.63 4.73
CA TYR A 193 -4.48 -0.49 3.88
C TYR A 193 -5.77 -0.43 4.73
N TYR A 194 -6.85 0.12 4.16
CA TYR A 194 -8.12 0.32 4.88
C TYR A 194 -9.29 -0.31 4.12
N PRO A 195 -9.65 -1.59 4.41
CA PRO A 195 -10.69 -2.31 3.66
C PRO A 195 -12.12 -1.82 3.90
N ASN A 196 -12.39 -1.11 5.00
CA ASN A 196 -13.75 -0.71 5.40
C ASN A 196 -14.39 0.39 4.52
N LEU A 197 -13.71 0.88 3.48
CA LEU A 197 -14.25 1.87 2.53
C LEU A 197 -14.58 1.22 1.19
N GLU A 198 -15.55 0.31 1.19
CA GLU A 198 -16.00 -0.37 -0.04
C GLU A 198 -16.52 0.59 -1.11
N GLU A 199 -17.11 1.71 -0.70
CA GLU A 199 -17.64 2.74 -1.62
C GLU A 199 -16.54 3.36 -2.50
N LEU A 200 -15.33 3.49 -1.94
CA LEU A 200 -14.16 4.07 -2.59
C LEU A 200 -13.50 3.11 -3.58
N GLN A 201 -13.87 1.82 -3.60
CA GLN A 201 -13.33 0.86 -4.56
C GLN A 201 -13.62 1.25 -6.02
N LYS A 202 -14.69 2.00 -6.28
CA LYS A 202 -15.05 2.49 -7.61
C LYS A 202 -14.14 3.64 -8.09
N GLU A 203 -13.42 4.26 -7.16
CA GLU A 203 -12.55 5.42 -7.40
C GLU A 203 -11.07 5.05 -7.29
N LEU A 204 -10.75 3.75 -7.38
CA LEU A 204 -9.37 3.27 -7.35
C LEU A 204 -8.54 3.91 -8.47
N PRO A 205 -7.35 4.45 -8.15
CA PRO A 205 -6.43 4.92 -9.17
C PRO A 205 -6.15 3.79 -10.18
N PRO A 206 -6.11 4.07 -11.49
CA PRO A 206 -5.73 3.07 -12.47
C PRO A 206 -4.31 2.59 -12.21
N LEU A 207 -4.08 1.29 -12.39
CA LEU A 207 -2.77 0.66 -12.24
C LEU A 207 -1.82 1.21 -13.31
N ASP A 208 -0.66 1.71 -12.89
CA ASP A 208 0.35 2.29 -13.79
C ASP A 208 1.22 1.18 -14.40
N VAL A 209 0.62 0.34 -15.25
CA VAL A 209 1.34 -0.73 -15.93
C VAL A 209 1.98 -0.24 -17.22
N PRO A 210 3.23 -0.64 -17.53
CA PRO A 210 3.81 -0.36 -18.83
C PRO A 210 2.98 -1.03 -19.95
N ALA A 211 3.03 -0.44 -21.15
CA ALA A 211 2.34 -1.02 -22.30
C ALA A 211 2.86 -2.44 -22.60
N VAL A 212 1.94 -3.33 -22.98
CA VAL A 212 2.30 -4.70 -23.37
C VAL A 212 3.35 -4.66 -24.49
N SER A 213 4.42 -5.45 -24.35
CA SER A 213 5.56 -5.34 -25.24
C SER A 213 5.31 -5.89 -26.66
N ASN A 214 4.11 -6.42 -26.96
CA ASN A 214 3.70 -7.03 -28.24
C ASN A 214 4.78 -7.92 -28.88
N LYS A 215 5.63 -8.56 -28.06
CA LYS A 215 6.72 -9.40 -28.57
C LYS A 215 6.10 -10.65 -29.17
N GLN A 216 6.34 -10.84 -30.47
CA GLN A 216 5.98 -12.07 -31.16
C GLN A 216 6.86 -13.20 -30.63
N ASN A 217 6.27 -14.36 -30.36
CA ASN A 217 7.01 -15.52 -29.88
C ASN A 217 7.95 -16.03 -31.00
N PRO A 218 9.28 -15.94 -30.86
CA PRO A 218 10.19 -16.40 -31.91
C PRO A 218 10.22 -17.93 -32.04
N LEU A 219 9.66 -18.66 -31.08
CA LEU A 219 9.54 -20.12 -31.07
C LEU A 219 8.16 -20.61 -31.55
N SER A 220 7.22 -19.73 -31.91
CA SER A 220 5.98 -20.18 -32.54
C SER A 220 6.27 -20.62 -33.97
N GLY A 221 6.31 -21.93 -34.21
CA GLY A 221 6.44 -22.51 -35.56
C GLY A 221 5.26 -22.24 -36.49
N PHE A 222 4.27 -21.48 -36.03
CA PHE A 222 3.18 -20.95 -36.85
C PHE A 222 3.56 -19.52 -37.24
N SER A 223 3.95 -19.34 -38.50
CA SER A 223 4.01 -18.01 -39.11
C SER A 223 2.68 -17.32 -38.88
N SER A 224 2.70 -16.11 -38.32
CA SER A 224 1.57 -15.23 -38.07
C SER A 224 0.61 -15.27 -39.26
N GLN A 225 -0.44 -16.08 -39.14
CA GLN A 225 -1.47 -16.14 -40.16
C GLN A 225 -2.32 -14.90 -39.90
N GLU A 226 -2.12 -13.91 -40.76
CA GLU A 226 -2.86 -12.66 -40.80
C GLU A 226 -4.34 -12.91 -40.53
N ASP A 227 -4.92 -12.07 -39.68
CA ASP A 227 -6.36 -11.90 -39.54
C ASP A 227 -6.95 -11.68 -40.93
N VAL A 228 -7.40 -12.76 -41.57
CA VAL A 228 -8.26 -12.65 -42.75
C VAL A 228 -9.62 -12.25 -42.23
N GLU A 229 -9.87 -10.94 -42.29
CA GLU A 229 -11.21 -10.37 -42.39
C GLU A 229 -12.04 -11.26 -43.33
N ILE A 230 -12.99 -12.00 -42.75
CA ILE A 230 -14.10 -12.54 -43.53
C ILE A 230 -15.09 -11.39 -43.65
N GLU A 231 -14.80 -10.47 -44.56
CA GLU A 231 -15.81 -9.54 -45.09
C GLU A 231 -16.91 -10.36 -45.78
N GLU A 232 -18.15 -10.04 -45.45
CA GLU A 232 -19.32 -10.41 -46.25
C GLU A 232 -19.17 -9.89 -47.68
N GLU A 233 -19.33 -10.75 -48.70
CA GLU A 233 -20.13 -10.40 -49.89
C GLU A 233 -20.47 -11.63 -50.78
N THR A 234 -21.79 -11.90 -50.85
CA THR A 234 -22.59 -12.24 -52.04
C THR A 234 -22.25 -13.43 -52.96
N GLN A 235 -23.18 -14.42 -52.95
CA GLN A 235 -23.97 -15.03 -54.05
C GLN A 235 -23.35 -15.27 -55.46
N PRO A 236 -23.75 -16.34 -56.16
CA PRO A 236 -25.14 -16.54 -56.62
C PRO A 236 -25.81 -17.85 -56.19
#